data_AF-A0A967SVJ5-F1
#
_entry.id   AF-A0A967SVJ5-F1
#
_cell.length_a   1.000
_cell.length_b   1.000
_cell.length_c   1.000
_cell.angle_alpha   90.00
_cell.angle_beta   90.00
_cell.angle_gamma   90.00
#
_symmetry.space_group_name_H-M   'P 1'
#
loop_
_entity.id
_entity.type
_entity.pdbx_description
1 polymer ?
#
loop_
_entity_poly.entity_id
_entity_poly.type
_entity_poly.pdbx_seq_one_letter_code
_entity_poly.pdbx_strand_id
1 'polypeptide(L)'
;MYDITKDGVHNFHGELLLADDLVMVGADGVNGGQLYAFEGKTGTLRWKYDCERGVATAIAQRDGLIFFATMHNNQLICLDIRDGKEQWKLGE
;
A
#
# COMPACT_ATOMS: atom_id res chain seq x y z
N MET A 1 -10.64 -11.57 9.66
CA MET A 1 -10.58 -10.20 9.12
C MET A 1 -9.56 -9.42 9.92
N TYR A 2 -8.68 -8.67 9.25
CA TYR A 2 -7.62 -7.90 9.91
C TYR A 2 -8.17 -6.59 10.52
N ASP A 3 -7.83 -6.32 11.77
CA ASP A 3 -8.13 -5.04 12.43
C ASP A 3 -7.03 -4.03 12.10
N ILE A 4 -7.34 -3.03 11.28
CA ILE A 4 -6.39 -1.98 10.87
C ILE A 4 -6.15 -0.92 11.94
N THR A 5 -7.04 -0.80 12.94
CA THR A 5 -6.95 0.26 13.96
C THR A 5 -5.74 0.09 14.87
N LYS A 6 -5.21 -1.15 14.97
CA LYS A 6 -3.97 -1.45 15.68
C LYS A 6 -2.73 -0.84 15.04
N ASP A 7 -2.79 -0.48 13.75
CA ASP A 7 -1.68 0.17 13.06
C ASP A 7 -1.70 1.70 13.29
N GLY A 8 -2.77 2.26 13.86
CA GLY A 8 -2.95 3.68 14.12
C GLY A 8 -4.29 4.23 13.61
N VAL A 9 -4.45 5.56 13.67
CA VAL A 9 -5.57 6.25 13.01
C VAL A 9 -5.25 6.36 11.53
N HIS A 10 -5.91 5.52 10.75
CA HIS A 10 -5.72 5.43 9.31
C HIS A 10 -7.03 5.58 8.56
N ASN A 11 -7.04 6.44 7.55
CA ASN A 11 -8.12 6.49 6.57
C ASN A 11 -7.62 5.81 5.29
N PHE A 12 -8.50 5.05 4.64
CA PHE A 12 -8.19 4.59 3.29
C PHE A 12 -8.32 5.75 2.32
N HIS A 13 -7.25 5.98 1.56
CA HIS A 13 -7.14 7.01 0.56
C HIS A 13 -6.63 6.42 -0.76
N GLY A 14 -7.05 7.03 -1.87
CA GLY A 14 -6.65 6.60 -3.21
C GLY A 14 -7.54 5.50 -3.80
N GLU A 15 -7.13 5.03 -4.98
CA GLU A 15 -7.83 3.97 -5.70
C GLU A 15 -7.45 2.59 -5.17
N LEU A 16 -8.42 1.68 -5.16
CA LEU A 16 -8.17 0.27 -4.89
C LEU A 16 -7.52 -0.37 -6.12
N LEU A 17 -6.52 -1.22 -5.91
CA LEU A 17 -6.01 -2.12 -6.94
C LEU A 17 -6.53 -3.53 -6.66
N LEU A 18 -7.19 -4.12 -7.66
CA LEU A 18 -7.56 -5.53 -7.68
C LEU A 18 -6.55 -6.26 -8.56
N ALA A 19 -5.85 -7.24 -7.99
CA ALA A 19 -4.86 -8.03 -8.70
C ALA A 19 -4.93 -9.48 -8.23
N ASP A 20 -5.31 -10.40 -9.13
CA ASP A 20 -5.49 -11.82 -8.83
C ASP A 20 -6.37 -12.09 -7.58
N ASP A 21 -5.76 -12.59 -6.50
CA ASP A 21 -6.40 -12.87 -5.21
C ASP A 21 -6.23 -11.73 -4.19
N LEU A 22 -5.62 -10.62 -4.58
CA LEU A 22 -5.31 -9.49 -3.72
C LEU A 22 -6.19 -8.26 -3.97
N VAL A 23 -6.56 -7.61 -2.88
CA VAL A 23 -7.13 -6.26 -2.85
C VAL A 23 -6.13 -5.36 -2.14
N MET A 24 -5.67 -4.32 -2.82
CA MET A 24 -4.70 -3.37 -2.29
C MET A 24 -5.30 -1.98 -2.12
N VAL A 25 -4.90 -1.32 -1.04
CA VAL A 25 -5.41 0.02 -0.68
C VAL A 25 -4.34 0.82 0.05
N GLY A 26 -4.18 2.07 -0.36
CA GLY A 26 -3.36 3.05 0.34
C GLY A 26 -4.09 3.61 1.56
N ALA A 27 -3.32 3.95 2.57
CA ALA A 27 -3.81 4.65 3.74
C ALA A 27 -2.91 5.81 4.12
N ASP A 28 -3.51 6.81 4.76
CA ASP A 28 -2.80 7.88 5.44
C ASP A 28 -3.19 7.95 6.91
N GLY A 29 -2.31 8.53 7.71
CA GLY A 29 -2.51 8.70 9.14
C GLY A 29 -1.54 9.71 9.71
N VAL A 30 -1.74 10.05 10.99
CA VAL A 30 -0.94 11.09 11.68
C VAL A 30 0.56 10.75 11.70
N ASN A 31 0.90 9.47 11.67
CA ASN A 31 2.28 8.98 11.77
C ASN A 31 2.86 8.46 10.44
N GLY A 32 2.21 8.73 9.29
CA GLY A 32 2.68 8.27 7.99
C GLY A 32 1.57 7.63 7.17
N GLY A 33 1.93 6.69 6.30
CA GLY A 33 0.98 5.96 5.48
C GLY A 33 1.31 4.49 5.42
N GLN A 34 0.39 3.70 4.88
CA GLN A 34 0.66 2.30 4.56
C GLN A 34 0.08 1.96 3.20
N LEU A 35 0.68 0.99 2.55
CA LEU A 35 -0.01 0.20 1.54
C LEU A 35 -0.36 -1.16 2.15
N TYR A 36 -1.64 -1.51 2.13
CA TYR A 36 -2.12 -2.81 2.60
C TYR A 36 -2.48 -3.70 1.41
N ALA A 37 -2.19 -5.00 1.52
CA ALA A 37 -2.72 -6.02 0.63
C ALA A 37 -3.46 -7.10 1.41
N PHE A 38 -4.72 -7.31 1.04
CA PHE A 38 -5.59 -8.29 1.64
C PHE A 38 -5.93 -9.39 0.63
N GLU A 39 -6.15 -10.60 1.12
CA GLU A 39 -6.81 -11.63 0.32
C GLU A 39 -8.26 -11.21 0.02
N GLY A 40 -8.62 -11.09 -1.25
CA GLY A 40 -9.90 -10.54 -1.70
C GLY A 40 -11.11 -11.36 -1.27
N LYS A 41 -10.95 -12.65 -1.00
CA LYS A 41 -12.06 -13.51 -0.54
C LYS A 41 -12.34 -13.40 0.95
N THR A 42 -11.32 -13.17 1.76
CA THR A 42 -11.41 -13.32 3.23
C THR A 42 -11.14 -12.02 3.99
N GLY A 43 -10.55 -11.02 3.34
CA GLY A 43 -10.04 -9.82 3.99
C GLY A 43 -8.90 -10.11 4.98
N THR A 44 -8.20 -11.24 4.80
CA THR A 44 -7.01 -11.58 5.58
C THR A 44 -5.84 -10.75 5.05
N LEU A 45 -5.14 -10.04 5.95
CA LEU A 45 -3.94 -9.30 5.55
C LEU A 45 -2.87 -10.29 5.06
N ARG A 46 -2.33 -10.04 3.87
CA ARG A 46 -1.25 -10.81 3.26
C ARG A 46 0.09 -10.16 3.55
N TRP A 47 0.17 -8.86 3.31
CA TRP A 47 1.32 -8.03 3.66
C TRP A 47 0.91 -6.57 3.79
N LYS A 48 1.76 -5.79 4.44
CA LYS A 48 1.66 -4.33 4.48
C LYS A 48 3.06 -3.73 4.29
N TYR A 49 3.10 -2.51 3.77
CA TYR A 49 4.32 -1.72 3.63
C TYR A 49 4.11 -0.36 4.31
N ASP A 50 4.95 -0.03 5.29
CA ASP A 50 4.88 1.22 6.03
C ASP A 50 5.64 2.33 5.27
N CYS A 51 4.98 3.46 5.06
CA CYS A 51 5.50 4.64 4.39
C CYS A 51 5.64 5.81 5.39
N GLU A 52 6.62 6.67 5.17
CA GLU A 52 6.80 7.89 5.98
C GLU A 52 5.63 8.88 5.83
N ARG A 53 4.93 8.83 4.70
CA ARG A 53 3.80 9.69 4.35
C ARG A 53 2.66 8.89 3.73
N GLY A 54 1.48 9.50 3.75
CA GLY A 54 0.24 8.92 3.26
C GLY A 54 0.33 8.43 1.81
N VAL A 55 -0.31 7.30 1.54
CA VAL A 55 -0.49 6.76 0.18
C VAL A 55 -1.90 7.13 -0.28
N ALA A 56 -2.01 8.23 -1.03
CA ALA A 56 -3.30 8.71 -1.58
C ALA A 56 -3.32 8.74 -3.11
N THR A 57 -2.47 7.95 -3.75
CA THR A 57 -2.35 7.87 -5.21
C THR A 57 -2.85 6.53 -5.74
N ALA A 58 -3.09 6.46 -7.06
CA ALA A 58 -3.39 5.21 -7.72
C ALA A 58 -2.20 4.25 -7.65
N ILE A 59 -2.49 2.95 -7.51
CA ILE A 59 -1.47 1.89 -7.51
C ILE A 59 -1.45 1.28 -8.91
N ALA A 60 -0.33 1.45 -9.62
CA ALA A 60 -0.13 0.83 -10.92
C ALA A 60 0.48 -0.57 -10.76
N GLN A 61 0.13 -1.49 -11.65
CA GLN A 61 0.68 -2.84 -11.67
C GLN A 61 1.32 -3.14 -13.02
N ARG A 62 2.49 -3.78 -13.02
CA ARG A 62 3.11 -4.34 -14.22
C ARG A 62 4.07 -5.47 -13.87
N ASP A 63 3.97 -6.59 -14.57
CA ASP A 63 4.95 -7.69 -14.54
C ASP A 63 5.27 -8.21 -13.11
N GLY A 64 4.25 -8.30 -12.25
CA GLY A 64 4.39 -8.74 -10.86
C GLY A 64 4.91 -7.67 -9.89
N LEU A 65 5.08 -6.44 -10.37
CA LEU A 65 5.46 -5.28 -9.58
C LEU A 65 4.28 -4.33 -9.44
N ILE A 66 4.27 -3.60 -8.33
CA ILE A 66 3.36 -2.49 -8.08
C ILE A 66 4.11 -1.20 -7.84
N PHE A 67 3.52 -0.10 -8.25
CA PHE A 67 4.10 1.23 -8.19
C PHE A 67 3.07 2.19 -7.60
N PHE A 68 3.49 2.98 -6.62
CA PHE A 68 2.64 4.00 -6.02
C PHE A 68 3.49 5.15 -5.50
N ALA A 69 2.87 6.31 -5.39
CA ALA A 69 3.50 7.50 -4.85
C ALA A 69 2.93 7.87 -3.49
N THR A 70 3.80 8.41 -2.64
CA THR A 70 3.43 8.96 -1.34
C THR A 70 3.25 10.48 -1.44
N MET A 71 2.41 11.02 -0.56
CA MET A 71 2.16 12.46 -0.51
C MET A 71 3.29 13.20 0.21
N HIS A 72 3.50 14.48 -0.13
CA HIS A 72 4.33 15.43 0.63
C HIS A 72 5.83 15.12 0.80
N ASN A 73 6.33 13.96 0.34
CA ASN A 73 7.76 13.65 0.28
C ASN A 73 8.22 13.17 -1.12
N ASN A 74 7.35 13.26 -2.13
CA ASN A 74 7.65 12.96 -3.53
C ASN A 74 8.29 11.58 -3.77
N GLN A 75 7.98 10.57 -2.95
CA GLN A 75 8.53 9.24 -3.18
C GLN A 75 7.69 8.48 -4.20
N LEU A 76 8.37 7.78 -5.09
CA LEU A 76 7.80 6.76 -5.96
C LEU A 76 8.41 5.42 -5.54
N ILE A 77 7.55 4.49 -5.15
CA ILE A 77 7.96 3.22 -4.54
C ILE A 77 7.53 2.08 -5.45
N CYS A 78 8.42 1.10 -5.62
CA CYS A 78 8.15 -0.13 -6.35
C CYS A 78 8.29 -1.34 -5.42
N LEU A 79 7.24 -2.15 -5.33
CA LEU A 79 7.24 -3.38 -4.53
C LEU A 79 6.96 -4.61 -5.41
N ASP A 80 7.43 -5.77 -4.98
CA ASP A 80 6.94 -7.06 -5.46
C ASP A 80 5.52 -7.30 -4.93
N ILE A 81 4.57 -7.57 -5.82
CA ILE A 81 3.15 -7.68 -5.46
C ILE A 81 2.86 -8.88 -4.53
N ARG A 82 3.72 -9.91 -4.54
CA ARG A 82 3.46 -11.19 -3.87
C ARG A 82 3.75 -11.10 -2.38
N ASP A 83 4.78 -10.35 -2.01
CA ASP A 83 5.27 -10.28 -0.62
C ASP A 83 5.45 -8.84 -0.09
N GLY A 84 5.21 -7.82 -0.91
CA GLY A 84 5.32 -6.41 -0.53
C GLY A 84 6.76 -5.94 -0.35
N LYS A 85 7.78 -6.70 -0.80
CA LYS A 85 9.18 -6.28 -0.67
C LYS A 85 9.53 -5.18 -1.66
N GLU A 86 10.16 -4.14 -1.14
CA GLU A 86 10.70 -3.04 -1.93
C GLU A 86 11.77 -3.54 -2.91
N GLN A 87 11.59 -3.17 -4.18
CA GLN A 87 12.57 -3.36 -5.24
C GLN A 87 13.43 -2.11 -5.42
N TRP A 88 12.79 -0.94 -5.35
CA TRP A 88 13.45 0.35 -5.36
C TRP A 88 12.48 1.44 -4.87
N LYS A 89 13.05 2.58 -4.49
CA LYS A 89 12.34 3.84 -4.25
C LYS A 89 13.11 5.00 -4.87
N LEU A 90 12.38 6.00 -5.34
CA LEU A 90 12.92 7.30 -5.75
C LEU A 90 12.46 8.37 -4.74
N GLY A 91 13.27 9.41 -4.55
CA GLY A 91 12.99 10.49 -3.60
C GLY A 91 13.62 10.23 -2.23
N GLU A 92 14.77 10.86 -2.00
CA GLU A 92 15.36 11.13 -0.68
C GLU A 92 15.51 12.65 -0.49
#